data_AF-C5DDW6-F1
#
_entry.id   AF-C5DDW6-F1
#
_cell.length_a   1.000
_cell.length_b   1.000
_cell.length_c   1.000
_cell.angle_alpha   90.00
_cell.angle_beta   90.00
_cell.angle_gamma   90.00
#
_symmetry.space_group_name_H-M   'P 1'
#
loop_
_entity.id
_entity.type
_entity.pdbx_description
1 polymer ?
#
loop_
_entity_poly.entity_id
_entity_poly.type
_entity_poly.pdbx_seq_one_letter_code
_entity_poly.pdbx_strand_id
1 'polypeptide(L)'
;MTNISPQDETWVQIDHRPLFQWNSCAEFLDPPKTVKKHEIRRIDIYDFDNTLFKSPAPNPNLLSSFMINVLTDPNKLSNGGWWSEKRFLQESIDEWIAAKKNAGTDTDEVDATYWNKDVVELTRLSQQDPHTLSILMTGRKELLFQSALSCVLEQPVFGPKKLHFNGVFLKKPNFETTMLYKTTCLTDLLKHYNNCDEITIYDDRVRQLQGFKKFLNEFVEALRPSLQFNLIHVAGLIKYLNPPRERSTITTIFDEHNAAVTKCIYQQQESKTGSFYMGKMYVKEKRLGAAYILTTLSRQKVLKLTMRKFGHMKELFNDRTHFTAKFIPCTPHGTITSQKVATMVLEGSHEEPTEETIETTMSLMNSGKEDPRIQFRLTRFGRSARGIFVYDAEPVPSSRFVYSDFPALRLAVTAAADQESETASELYDDDQFQWTALDNDDTTIETNFGYEFVITAVMGKKPKRSKKQTTFKMRQ
;
A
#
# COMPACT_ATOMS: atom_id res chain seq x y z
N MET A 1 23.14 31.57 17.30
CA MET A 1 22.77 32.16 16.00
C MET A 1 23.77 33.26 15.71
N THR A 2 24.87 32.93 15.05
CA THR A 2 25.82 33.93 14.53
C THR A 2 25.22 34.50 13.25
N ASN A 3 24.92 35.80 13.26
CA ASN A 3 24.43 36.52 12.08
C ASN A 3 25.50 36.46 11.00
N ILE A 4 25.17 35.80 9.89
CA ILE A 4 25.99 35.68 8.70
C ILE A 4 25.85 37.00 7.92
N SER A 5 26.97 37.54 7.43
CA SER A 5 26.99 38.79 6.65
C SER A 5 26.26 38.60 5.31
N PRO A 6 25.60 39.64 4.74
CA PRO A 6 25.00 39.55 3.39
C PRO A 6 25.98 39.13 2.28
N GLN A 7 27.29 39.37 2.48
CA GLN A 7 28.33 38.89 1.56
C GLN A 7 28.57 37.38 1.68
N ASP A 8 28.34 36.80 2.86
CA ASP A 8 28.52 35.38 3.12
C ASP A 8 27.38 34.52 2.53
N GLU A 9 26.15 35.04 2.43
CA GLU A 9 25.04 34.32 1.79
C GLU A 9 25.28 34.09 0.29
N THR A 10 25.94 35.05 -0.39
CA THR A 10 26.16 34.96 -1.84
C THR A 10 27.15 33.88 -2.25
N TRP A 11 28.21 33.62 -1.49
CA TRP A 11 29.14 32.55 -1.85
C TRP A 11 28.56 31.17 -1.58
N VAL A 12 27.81 30.98 -0.49
CA VAL A 12 27.14 29.69 -0.20
C VAL A 12 26.21 29.31 -1.33
N GLN A 13 25.45 30.27 -1.85
CA GLN A 13 24.55 30.03 -2.99
C GLN A 13 25.29 29.68 -4.28
N ILE A 14 26.46 30.29 -4.53
CA ILE A 14 27.28 30.00 -5.70
C ILE A 14 27.97 28.64 -5.56
N ASP A 15 28.58 28.38 -4.40
CA ASP A 15 29.39 27.20 -4.15
C ASP A 15 28.51 25.96 -3.91
N HIS A 16 27.25 26.12 -3.53
CA HIS A 16 26.28 25.03 -3.40
C HIS A 16 25.09 25.17 -4.36
N ARG A 17 25.26 25.84 -5.50
CA ARG A 17 24.21 26.15 -6.48
C ARG A 17 23.26 24.98 -6.80
N PRO A 18 23.71 23.73 -7.01
CA PRO A 18 22.79 22.63 -7.28
C PRO A 18 21.77 22.40 -6.16
N LEU A 19 22.13 22.63 -4.89
CA LEU A 19 21.19 22.51 -3.77
C LEU A 19 20.05 23.51 -3.93
N PHE A 20 20.36 24.78 -4.19
CA PHE A 20 19.36 25.83 -4.41
C PHE A 20 18.52 25.60 -5.67
N GLN A 21 19.13 25.12 -6.75
CA GLN A 21 18.45 24.85 -8.02
C GLN A 21 17.40 23.74 -7.88
N TRP A 22 17.75 22.65 -7.19
CA TRP A 22 16.92 21.45 -7.12
C TRP A 22 16.03 21.40 -5.89
N ASN A 23 16.30 22.22 -4.87
CA ASN A 23 15.49 22.26 -3.68
C ASN A 23 14.04 22.66 -3.98
N SER A 24 13.13 22.02 -3.26
CA SER A 24 11.69 22.20 -3.38
C SER A 24 11.05 22.76 -2.12
N CYS A 25 11.69 22.63 -0.96
CA CYS A 25 11.17 23.16 0.31
C CYS A 25 12.18 24.16 0.89
N ALA A 26 11.98 25.46 0.61
CA ALA A 26 12.96 26.51 0.91
C ALA A 26 13.30 26.60 2.41
N GLU A 27 12.31 26.38 3.25
CA GLU A 27 12.40 26.39 4.71
C GLU A 27 13.24 25.24 5.30
N PHE A 28 13.50 24.19 4.50
CA PHE A 28 14.33 23.05 4.90
C PHE A 28 15.67 22.96 4.16
N LEU A 29 16.00 23.97 3.36
CA LEU A 29 17.28 24.04 2.69
C LEU A 29 18.37 24.35 3.72
N ASP A 30 19.28 23.40 3.97
CA ASP A 30 20.41 23.61 4.89
C ASP A 30 21.76 23.34 4.19
N PRO A 31 22.21 24.25 3.31
CA PRO A 31 23.45 24.08 2.58
C PRO A 31 24.65 24.18 3.55
N PRO A 32 25.78 23.51 3.28
CA PRO A 32 26.98 23.66 4.10
C PRO A 32 27.42 25.13 4.18
N LYS A 33 27.64 25.62 5.41
CA LYS A 33 27.98 27.03 5.69
C LYS A 33 29.46 27.28 5.90
N THR A 34 30.21 26.22 6.17
CA THR A 34 31.65 26.28 6.52
C THR A 34 32.53 25.46 5.59
N VAL A 35 31.93 24.66 4.70
CA VAL A 35 32.61 23.70 3.84
C VAL A 35 32.39 24.11 2.39
N LYS A 36 33.46 24.27 1.63
CA LYS A 36 33.37 24.62 0.21
C LYS A 36 33.08 23.39 -0.64
N LYS A 37 32.62 23.60 -1.87
CA LYS A 37 32.25 22.49 -2.78
C LYS A 37 33.35 21.46 -3.03
N HIS A 38 34.62 21.87 -3.00
CA HIS A 38 35.77 21.00 -3.26
C HIS A 38 36.19 20.20 -2.03
N GLU A 39 35.61 20.50 -0.87
CA GLU A 39 35.80 19.78 0.38
C GLU A 39 34.71 18.72 0.59
N ILE A 40 33.64 18.72 -0.21
CA ILE A 40 32.62 17.68 -0.19
C ILE A 40 33.20 16.39 -0.75
N ARG A 41 33.20 15.34 0.07
CA ARG A 41 33.76 14.01 -0.23
C ARG A 41 32.72 12.94 -0.45
N ARG A 42 31.50 13.12 0.06
CA ARG A 42 30.45 12.11 -0.01
C ARG A 42 29.09 12.72 -0.27
N ILE A 43 28.24 12.01 -1.00
CA ILE A 43 26.84 12.36 -1.22
C ILE A 43 25.97 11.14 -0.86
N ASP A 44 25.05 11.32 0.07
CA ASP A 44 24.06 10.33 0.44
C ASP A 44 22.67 10.79 -0.03
N ILE A 45 22.03 9.97 -0.87
CA ILE A 45 20.69 10.20 -1.41
C ILE A 45 19.70 9.23 -0.78
N TYR A 46 18.64 9.77 -0.19
CA TYR A 46 17.57 8.98 0.43
C TYR A 46 16.28 9.14 -0.39
N ASP A 47 15.72 8.05 -0.90
CA ASP A 47 14.34 8.07 -1.41
C ASP A 47 13.35 8.28 -0.26
N PHE A 48 12.22 8.91 -0.57
CA PHE A 48 11.18 9.17 0.43
C PHE A 48 10.24 7.97 0.60
N ASP A 49 9.58 7.56 -0.49
CA ASP A 49 8.44 6.64 -0.45
C ASP A 49 8.91 5.21 -0.15
N ASN A 50 8.42 4.63 0.94
CA ASN A 50 8.74 3.29 1.46
C ASN A 50 10.21 3.04 1.82
N THR A 51 11.09 4.02 1.59
CA THR A 51 12.49 4.00 2.00
C THR A 51 12.65 4.69 3.34
N LEU A 52 12.39 6.00 3.40
CA LEU A 52 12.47 6.80 4.61
C LEU A 52 11.12 6.84 5.36
N PHE A 53 10.04 7.14 4.63
CA PHE A 53 8.68 7.21 5.15
C PHE A 53 7.83 6.07 4.57
N LYS A 54 7.04 5.40 5.41
CA LYS A 54 6.15 4.29 5.03
C LYS A 54 4.89 4.83 4.36
N SER A 55 5.07 5.35 3.15
CA SER A 55 3.98 5.86 2.32
C SER A 55 2.92 4.79 2.12
N PRO A 56 1.62 5.14 2.18
CA PRO A 56 0.57 4.13 2.12
C PRO A 56 0.52 3.48 0.74
N ALA A 57 0.47 2.14 0.73
CA ALA A 57 0.16 1.35 -0.46
C ALA A 57 -1.36 1.08 -0.53
N PRO A 58 -1.91 0.77 -1.73
CA PRO A 58 -3.27 0.26 -1.85
C PRO A 58 -3.45 -1.01 -1.01
N ASN A 59 -4.53 -1.10 -0.24
CA ASN A 59 -4.74 -2.19 0.70
C ASN A 59 -5.30 -3.44 0.00
N PRO A 60 -4.53 -4.54 -0.14
CA PRO A 60 -4.99 -5.75 -0.81
C PRO A 60 -6.05 -6.51 -0.01
N ASN A 61 -6.18 -6.23 1.29
CA ASN A 61 -7.24 -6.80 2.13
C ASN A 61 -8.58 -6.09 1.96
N LEU A 62 -8.59 -4.94 1.28
CA LEU A 62 -9.77 -4.13 1.03
C LEU A 62 -10.11 -4.09 -0.46
N LEU A 63 -9.09 -3.98 -1.32
CA LEU A 63 -9.21 -3.69 -2.74
C LEU A 63 -8.91 -4.91 -3.58
N SER A 64 -9.71 -5.11 -4.63
CA SER A 64 -9.46 -6.17 -5.62
C SER A 64 -8.22 -5.85 -6.44
N SER A 65 -7.55 -6.87 -6.98
CA SER A 65 -6.42 -6.75 -7.90
C SER A 65 -6.72 -5.80 -9.07
N PHE A 66 -7.94 -5.87 -9.62
CA PHE A 66 -8.39 -4.95 -10.67
C PHE A 66 -8.44 -3.48 -10.21
N MET A 67 -8.99 -3.22 -9.03
CA MET A 67 -9.02 -1.86 -8.45
C MET A 67 -7.61 -1.32 -8.21
N ILE A 68 -6.73 -2.15 -7.63
CA ILE A 68 -5.32 -1.77 -7.40
C ILE A 68 -4.67 -1.40 -8.74
N ASN A 69 -4.81 -2.23 -9.77
CA ASN A 69 -4.29 -1.97 -11.10
C ASN A 69 -4.86 -0.72 -11.77
N VAL A 70 -6.10 -0.32 -11.44
CA VAL A 70 -6.69 0.94 -11.91
C VAL A 70 -6.07 2.13 -11.19
N LEU A 71 -5.89 2.02 -9.87
CA LEU A 71 -5.36 3.09 -9.04
C LEU A 71 -3.87 3.30 -9.26
N THR A 72 -3.06 2.26 -9.43
CA THR A 72 -1.59 2.41 -9.52
C THR A 72 -1.09 2.83 -10.90
N ASP A 73 -1.91 2.70 -11.94
CA ASP A 73 -1.55 3.11 -13.30
C ASP A 73 -1.81 4.61 -13.49
N PRO A 74 -0.76 5.42 -13.74
CA PRO A 74 -0.91 6.86 -13.89
C PRO A 74 -1.72 7.28 -15.12
N ASN A 75 -2.00 6.38 -16.07
CA ASN A 75 -2.70 6.69 -17.30
C ASN A 75 -4.19 6.31 -17.29
N LYS A 76 -4.65 5.58 -16.26
CA LYS A 76 -6.04 5.11 -16.21
C LYS A 76 -7.02 6.14 -15.66
N LEU A 77 -6.57 6.97 -14.72
CA LEU A 77 -7.39 8.01 -14.09
C LEU A 77 -6.87 9.39 -14.46
N SER A 78 -7.78 10.36 -14.59
CA SER A 78 -7.45 11.73 -15.01
C SER A 78 -6.59 12.49 -14.01
N ASN A 79 -6.55 12.06 -12.75
CA ASN A 79 -5.71 12.63 -11.70
C ASN A 79 -4.36 11.90 -11.54
N GLY A 80 -4.05 10.90 -12.38
CA GLY A 80 -2.75 10.24 -12.38
C GLY A 80 -2.59 9.10 -11.37
N GLY A 81 -3.68 8.65 -10.74
CA GLY A 81 -3.68 7.50 -9.85
C GLY A 81 -3.04 7.73 -8.48
N TRP A 82 -2.82 6.63 -7.76
CA TRP A 82 -2.43 6.54 -6.35
C TRP A 82 -1.18 7.37 -6.02
N TRP A 83 -0.10 7.17 -6.78
CA TRP A 83 1.18 7.83 -6.51
C TRP A 83 1.22 9.30 -6.95
N SER A 84 0.30 9.72 -7.82
CA SER A 84 0.16 11.13 -8.23
C SER A 84 -0.81 11.91 -7.34
N GLU A 85 -1.64 11.21 -6.56
CA GLU A 85 -2.70 11.82 -5.79
C GLU A 85 -2.25 12.11 -4.35
N LYS A 86 -2.23 13.41 -4.00
CA LYS A 86 -1.66 13.86 -2.72
C LYS A 86 -2.45 13.39 -1.50
N ARG A 87 -3.77 13.20 -1.66
CA ARG A 87 -4.67 12.85 -0.56
C ARG A 87 -4.29 11.55 0.13
N PHE A 88 -3.81 10.54 -0.60
CA PHE A 88 -3.40 9.28 0.03
C PHE A 88 -2.23 9.47 0.98
N LEU A 89 -1.19 10.20 0.55
CA LEU A 89 -0.06 10.50 1.41
C LEU A 89 -0.47 11.41 2.58
N GLN A 90 -1.27 12.45 2.30
CA GLN A 90 -1.74 13.40 3.32
C GLN A 90 -2.52 12.70 4.43
N GLU A 91 -3.43 11.78 4.10
CA GLU A 91 -4.17 11.00 5.11
C GLU A 91 -3.23 10.24 6.05
N SER A 92 -2.17 9.64 5.52
CA SER A 92 -1.18 8.94 6.36
C SER A 92 -0.37 9.90 7.23
N ILE A 93 -0.06 11.11 6.73
CA ILE A 93 0.65 12.14 7.48
C ILE A 93 -0.24 12.67 8.61
N ASP A 94 -1.50 12.96 8.32
CA ASP A 94 -2.46 13.47 9.30
C ASP A 94 -2.74 12.44 10.40
N GLU A 95 -2.85 11.16 10.03
CA GLU A 95 -2.96 10.04 10.97
C GLU A 95 -1.75 9.97 11.91
N TRP A 96 -0.54 10.09 11.36
CA TRP A 96 0.70 10.09 12.12
C TRP A 96 0.77 11.25 13.12
N ILE A 97 0.54 12.48 12.65
CA ILE A 97 0.58 13.68 13.50
C ILE A 97 -0.47 13.59 14.61
N ALA A 98 -1.68 13.13 14.29
CA ALA A 98 -2.73 12.94 15.28
C ALA A 98 -2.35 11.86 16.31
N ALA A 99 -1.77 10.74 15.87
CA ALA A 99 -1.31 9.68 16.76
C ALA A 99 -0.21 10.17 17.71
N LYS A 100 0.76 10.94 17.21
CA LYS A 100 1.81 11.54 18.05
C LYS A 100 1.22 12.46 19.11
N LYS A 101 0.28 13.33 18.73
CA LYS A 101 -0.38 14.26 19.66
C LYS A 101 -1.09 13.51 20.80
N ASN A 102 -1.66 12.35 20.51
CA ASN A 102 -2.35 11.52 21.50
C ASN A 102 -1.39 10.72 22.40
N ALA A 103 -0.20 10.37 21.90
CA ALA A 103 0.81 9.59 22.64
C ALA A 103 1.61 10.41 23.67
N GLY A 104 1.55 11.74 23.60
CA GLY A 104 2.26 12.61 24.55
C GLY A 104 3.77 12.65 24.29
N THR A 105 4.58 12.28 25.29
CA THR A 105 6.05 12.41 25.24
C THR A 105 6.78 11.22 24.64
N ASP A 106 6.17 10.03 24.66
CA ASP A 106 6.76 8.81 24.09
C ASP A 106 6.13 8.55 22.72
N THR A 107 6.77 9.07 21.66
CA THR A 107 6.27 8.96 20.28
C THR A 107 7.05 7.95 19.44
N ASP A 108 8.00 7.22 20.01
CA ASP A 108 8.91 6.37 19.24
C ASP A 108 8.17 5.17 18.61
N GLU A 109 7.23 4.56 19.34
CA GLU A 109 6.39 3.48 18.79
C GLU A 109 5.46 3.99 17.68
N VAL A 110 4.93 5.21 17.86
CA VAL A 110 4.12 5.87 16.84
C VAL A 110 5.00 6.12 15.60
N ASP A 111 6.17 6.73 15.76
CA ASP A 111 7.09 7.02 14.66
C ASP A 111 7.53 5.74 13.95
N ALA A 112 7.80 4.65 14.67
CA ALA A 112 8.11 3.35 14.10
C ALA A 112 6.99 2.78 13.21
N THR A 113 5.75 3.25 13.37
CA THR A 113 4.63 2.87 12.50
C THR A 113 4.66 3.57 11.14
N TYR A 114 5.30 4.74 11.02
CA TYR A 114 5.31 5.57 9.80
C TYR A 114 6.70 5.81 9.21
N TRP A 115 7.77 5.59 9.98
CA TRP A 115 9.14 5.84 9.57
C TRP A 115 9.98 4.59 9.64
N ASN A 116 10.98 4.51 8.76
CA ASN A 116 12.03 3.52 8.86
C ASN A 116 13.12 4.02 9.81
N LYS A 117 13.18 3.47 11.02
CA LYS A 117 14.11 3.92 12.08
C LYS A 117 15.57 3.83 11.65
N ASP A 118 15.95 2.77 10.94
CA ASP A 118 17.33 2.55 10.52
C ASP A 118 17.75 3.61 9.49
N VAL A 119 16.87 3.92 8.53
CA VAL A 119 17.14 4.96 7.53
C VAL A 119 17.15 6.35 8.16
N VAL A 120 16.28 6.62 9.14
CA VAL A 120 16.32 7.87 9.92
C VAL A 120 17.64 8.02 10.69
N GLU A 121 18.19 6.95 11.25
CA GLU A 121 19.49 7.03 11.92
C GLU A 121 20.63 7.22 10.91
N LEU A 122 20.56 6.56 9.75
CA LEU A 122 21.53 6.78 8.66
C LEU A 122 21.54 8.24 8.19
N THR A 123 20.38 8.90 8.04
CA THR A 123 20.35 10.31 7.63
C THR A 123 21.01 11.21 8.68
N ARG A 124 20.83 10.91 9.97
CA ARG A 124 21.48 11.64 11.07
C ARG A 124 22.99 11.43 11.10
N LEU A 125 23.46 10.21 10.81
CA LEU A 125 24.89 9.93 10.71
C LEU A 125 25.52 10.73 9.58
N SER A 126 24.88 10.80 8.41
CA SER A 126 25.37 11.62 7.29
C SER A 126 25.43 13.11 7.61
N GLN A 127 24.56 13.62 8.47
CA GLN A 127 24.61 15.02 8.94
C GLN A 127 25.76 15.30 9.92
N GLN A 128 26.29 14.28 10.60
CA GLN A 128 27.39 14.46 11.56
C GLN A 128 28.72 14.70 10.85
N ASP A 129 28.87 14.25 9.60
CA ASP A 129 30.05 14.50 8.78
C ASP A 129 29.88 15.79 7.95
N PRO A 130 30.67 16.85 8.24
CA PRO A 130 30.57 18.11 7.49
C PRO A 130 30.99 17.98 6.01
N HIS A 131 31.68 16.90 5.62
CA HIS A 131 32.10 16.62 4.24
C HIS A 131 31.10 15.77 3.46
N THR A 132 29.97 15.41 4.07
CA THR A 132 28.90 14.62 3.47
C THR A 132 27.68 15.50 3.17
N LEU A 133 27.15 15.39 1.94
CA LEU A 133 25.84 15.95 1.60
C LEU A 133 24.76 14.89 1.78
N SER A 134 23.77 15.19 2.62
CA SER A 134 22.55 14.41 2.77
C SER A 134 21.41 15.04 1.95
N ILE A 135 20.79 14.27 1.06
CA ILE A 135 19.74 14.76 0.15
C ILE A 135 18.53 13.83 0.22
N LEU A 136 17.35 14.40 0.49
CA LEU A 136 16.08 13.72 0.30
C LEU A 136 15.65 13.88 -1.15
N MET A 137 15.42 12.79 -1.89
CA MET A 137 15.06 12.85 -3.31
C MET A 137 13.87 11.95 -3.62
N THR A 138 12.79 12.49 -4.18
CA THR A 138 11.57 11.71 -4.49
C THR A 138 11.03 11.95 -5.90
N GLY A 139 10.37 10.93 -6.44
CA GLY A 139 9.60 11.03 -7.68
C GLY A 139 8.27 11.78 -7.55
N ARG A 140 7.87 12.19 -6.35
CA ARG A 140 6.64 12.96 -6.12
C ARG A 140 6.74 14.34 -6.79
N LYS A 141 5.65 14.76 -7.44
CA LYS A 141 5.59 16.03 -8.18
C LYS A 141 5.62 17.21 -7.21
N GLU A 142 6.58 18.11 -7.40
CA GLU A 142 6.77 19.29 -6.55
C GLU A 142 5.48 20.08 -6.35
N LEU A 143 4.81 20.45 -7.46
CA LEU A 143 3.59 21.27 -7.46
C LEU A 143 2.44 20.68 -6.63
N LEU A 144 2.44 19.36 -6.37
CA LEU A 144 1.37 18.69 -5.64
C LEU A 144 1.77 18.30 -4.21
N PHE A 145 3.06 18.01 -4.00
CA PHE A 145 3.53 17.33 -2.79
C PHE A 145 4.48 18.17 -1.91
N GLN A 146 4.93 19.34 -2.36
CA GLN A 146 5.83 20.20 -1.57
C GLN A 146 5.26 20.44 -0.17
N SER A 147 4.01 20.90 -0.07
CA SER A 147 3.37 21.20 1.22
C SER A 147 3.24 19.96 2.12
N ALA A 148 3.01 18.77 1.55
CA ALA A 148 2.91 17.53 2.31
C ALA A 148 4.28 17.12 2.87
N LEU A 149 5.34 17.20 2.06
CA LEU A 149 6.70 16.90 2.52
C LEU A 149 7.18 17.93 3.56
N SER A 150 6.88 19.21 3.37
CA SER A 150 7.16 20.23 4.36
C SER A 150 6.47 19.93 5.69
N CYS A 151 5.18 19.57 5.67
CA CYS A 151 4.44 19.20 6.87
C CYS A 151 5.11 18.04 7.64
N VAL A 152 5.61 17.04 6.91
CA VAL A 152 6.31 15.88 7.47
C VAL A 152 7.64 16.26 8.10
N LEU A 153 8.46 17.04 7.40
CA LEU A 153 9.80 17.43 7.85
C LEU A 153 9.76 18.40 9.03
N GLU A 154 8.65 19.12 9.23
CA GLU A 154 8.50 19.97 10.41
C GLU A 154 8.29 19.23 11.72
N GLN A 155 7.94 17.95 11.66
CA GLN A 155 7.72 17.18 12.86
C GLN A 155 9.05 16.59 13.37
N PRO A 156 9.26 16.56 14.70
CA PRO A 156 10.31 15.73 15.26
C PRO A 156 10.00 14.25 15.02
N VAL A 157 11.02 13.40 14.87
CA VAL A 157 10.87 11.97 14.59
C VAL A 157 11.87 11.21 15.46
N PHE A 158 11.45 10.15 16.18
CA PHE A 158 12.29 9.40 17.12
C PHE A 158 13.05 10.32 18.09
N GLY A 159 12.33 10.85 19.07
CA GLY A 159 12.81 11.89 20.00
C GLY A 159 12.48 13.32 19.56
N PRO A 160 13.12 14.35 20.16
CA PRO A 160 12.72 15.76 20.03
C PRO A 160 13.28 16.46 18.78
N LYS A 161 14.11 15.79 17.98
CA LYS A 161 14.82 16.41 16.84
C LYS A 161 14.06 16.17 15.54
N LYS A 162 14.03 17.22 14.70
CA LYS A 162 13.59 17.11 13.31
C LYS A 162 14.64 16.41 12.46
N LEU A 163 14.23 15.92 11.30
CA LEU A 163 15.15 15.51 10.25
C LEU A 163 15.61 16.74 9.46
N HIS A 164 16.86 16.73 9.03
CA HIS A 164 17.48 17.79 8.27
C HIS A 164 18.09 17.21 6.99
N PHE A 165 18.17 18.00 5.94
CA PHE A 165 18.83 17.60 4.71
C PHE A 165 19.51 18.83 4.13
N ASN A 166 20.62 18.62 3.42
CA ASN A 166 21.24 19.71 2.65
C ASN A 166 20.38 20.10 1.44
N GLY A 167 19.46 19.24 1.01
CA GLY A 167 18.45 19.58 0.02
C GLY A 167 17.28 18.58 0.02
N VAL A 168 16.09 19.11 -0.27
CA VAL A 168 14.85 18.31 -0.41
C VAL A 168 14.36 18.45 -1.84
N PHE A 169 14.51 17.39 -2.63
CA PHE A 169 14.34 17.40 -4.08
C PHE A 169 13.08 16.64 -4.48
N LEU A 170 12.05 17.38 -4.91
CA LEU A 170 10.85 16.82 -5.52
C LEU A 170 10.94 16.92 -7.05
N LYS A 171 10.25 16.02 -7.74
CA LYS A 171 10.21 15.99 -9.21
C LYS A 171 9.64 17.30 -9.76
N LYS A 172 10.52 18.09 -10.38
CA LYS A 172 10.21 19.35 -11.06
C LYS A 172 9.24 19.11 -12.25
N PRO A 173 8.48 20.15 -12.67
CA PRO A 173 7.70 20.06 -13.91
C PRO A 173 8.60 19.78 -15.12
N ASN A 174 8.03 19.30 -16.22
CA ASN A 174 8.70 18.98 -17.51
C ASN A 174 9.53 17.69 -17.57
N PHE A 175 9.64 16.94 -16.48
CA PHE A 175 10.23 15.60 -16.53
C PHE A 175 9.19 14.53 -16.83
N GLU A 176 9.35 13.83 -17.95
CA GLU A 176 8.47 12.73 -18.34
C GLU A 176 8.54 11.59 -17.31
N THR A 177 9.76 11.13 -16.99
CA THR A 177 9.98 10.00 -16.08
C THR A 177 10.69 10.43 -14.80
N THR A 178 10.47 9.67 -13.72
CA THR A 178 11.20 9.85 -12.45
C THR A 178 12.69 9.59 -12.62
N MET A 179 13.05 8.57 -13.42
CA MET A 179 14.46 8.23 -13.67
C MET A 179 15.19 9.40 -14.33
N LEU A 180 14.62 9.98 -15.41
CA LEU A 180 15.21 11.13 -16.09
C LEU A 180 15.45 12.31 -15.13
N TYR A 181 14.44 12.63 -14.31
CA TYR A 181 14.56 13.66 -13.28
C TYR A 181 15.72 13.38 -12.30
N LYS A 182 15.74 12.18 -11.69
CA LYS A 182 16.74 11.83 -10.69
C LYS A 182 18.14 11.83 -11.31
N THR A 183 18.33 11.26 -12.51
CA THR A 183 19.64 11.25 -13.19
C THR A 183 20.11 12.64 -13.61
N THR A 184 19.22 13.55 -14.00
CA THR A 184 19.58 14.94 -14.29
C THR A 184 20.04 15.66 -13.02
N CYS A 185 19.34 15.48 -11.89
CA CYS A 185 19.77 16.02 -10.60
C CYS A 185 21.16 15.50 -10.21
N LEU A 186 21.37 14.19 -10.31
CA LEU A 186 22.65 13.55 -10.01
C LEU A 186 23.78 14.05 -10.91
N THR A 187 23.50 14.27 -12.20
CA THR A 187 24.46 14.82 -13.14
C THR A 187 24.93 16.20 -12.70
N ASP A 188 24.01 17.09 -12.32
CA ASP A 188 24.35 18.43 -11.85
C ASP A 188 25.15 18.39 -10.54
N LEU A 189 24.74 17.55 -9.58
CA LEU A 189 25.46 17.35 -8.33
C LEU A 189 26.89 16.85 -8.56
N LEU A 190 27.06 15.75 -9.29
CA LEU A 190 28.35 15.07 -9.47
C LEU A 190 29.33 15.86 -10.33
N LYS A 191 28.84 16.67 -11.28
CA LYS A 191 29.66 17.62 -12.05
C LYS A 191 30.11 18.80 -11.19
N HIS A 192 29.25 19.28 -10.29
CA HIS A 192 29.54 20.44 -9.46
C HIS A 192 30.46 20.10 -8.28
N TYR A 193 30.20 18.99 -7.57
CA TYR A 193 31.02 18.46 -6.49
C TYR A 193 32.06 17.48 -7.04
N ASN A 194 32.96 18.01 -7.86
CA ASN A 194 33.96 17.24 -8.61
C ASN A 194 35.06 16.57 -7.75
N ASN A 195 35.08 16.84 -6.44
CA ASN A 195 35.98 16.20 -5.46
C ASN A 195 35.29 15.15 -4.59
N CYS A 196 34.00 14.87 -4.85
CA CYS A 196 33.24 13.83 -4.17
C CYS A 196 33.79 12.43 -4.53
N ASP A 197 34.23 11.67 -3.55
CA ASP A 197 34.85 10.35 -3.73
C ASP A 197 33.79 9.23 -3.77
N GLU A 198 32.65 9.43 -3.10
CA GLU A 198 31.61 8.42 -2.93
C GLU A 198 30.18 8.98 -3.07
N ILE A 199 29.31 8.26 -3.78
CA ILE A 199 27.86 8.47 -3.71
C ILE A 199 27.12 7.21 -3.25
N THR A 200 26.26 7.34 -2.24
CA THR A 200 25.37 6.25 -1.81
C THR A 200 23.91 6.62 -2.07
N ILE A 201 23.14 5.70 -2.65
CA ILE A 201 21.71 5.88 -2.92
C ILE A 201 20.92 4.77 -2.22
N TYR A 202 19.97 5.19 -1.38
CA TYR A 202 19.01 4.32 -0.68
C TYR A 202 17.65 4.42 -1.38
N ASP A 203 17.11 3.31 -1.89
CA ASP A 203 15.81 3.26 -2.58
C ASP A 203 15.15 1.88 -2.37
N ASP A 204 13.82 1.86 -2.26
CA ASP A 204 13.02 0.64 -2.07
C ASP A 204 12.79 -0.11 -3.38
N ARG A 205 12.92 0.57 -4.53
CA ARG A 205 12.58 0.00 -5.84
C ARG A 205 13.83 -0.53 -6.51
N VAL A 206 13.94 -1.85 -6.57
CA VAL A 206 15.00 -2.56 -7.32
C VAL A 206 15.14 -2.05 -8.76
N ARG A 207 14.02 -1.75 -9.44
CA ARG A 207 14.04 -1.20 -10.81
C ARG A 207 14.66 0.21 -10.88
N GLN A 208 14.47 1.05 -9.86
CA GLN A 208 15.14 2.35 -9.79
C GLN A 208 16.64 2.17 -9.58
N LEU A 209 17.04 1.29 -8.65
CA LEU A 209 18.45 0.98 -8.41
C LEU A 209 19.17 0.44 -9.65
N GLN A 210 18.51 -0.41 -10.44
CA GLN A 210 19.05 -0.86 -11.72
C GLN A 210 19.27 0.29 -12.73
N GLY A 211 18.33 1.25 -12.78
CA GLY A 211 18.47 2.45 -13.59
C GLY A 211 19.63 3.33 -13.13
N PHE A 212 19.78 3.54 -11.82
CA PHE A 212 20.92 4.25 -11.25
C PHE A 212 22.24 3.55 -11.53
N LYS A 213 22.29 2.22 -11.42
CA LYS A 213 23.49 1.45 -11.73
C LYS A 213 23.94 1.67 -13.16
N LYS A 214 23.01 1.62 -14.12
CA LYS A 214 23.30 1.90 -15.52
C LYS A 214 23.86 3.32 -15.70
N PHE A 215 23.15 4.32 -15.18
CA PHE A 215 23.56 5.73 -15.26
C PHE A 215 24.94 5.98 -14.62
N LEU A 216 25.19 5.48 -13.41
CA LEU A 216 26.44 5.72 -12.68
C LEU A 216 27.61 4.99 -13.33
N ASN A 217 27.43 3.79 -13.87
CA ASN A 217 28.47 3.12 -14.66
C ASN A 217 28.89 3.99 -15.86
N GLU A 218 27.92 4.46 -16.66
CA GLU A 218 28.19 5.32 -17.82
C GLU A 218 28.86 6.64 -17.40
N PHE A 219 28.42 7.23 -16.29
CA PHE A 219 28.99 8.48 -15.77
C PHE A 219 30.42 8.32 -15.24
N VAL A 220 30.70 7.28 -14.47
CA VAL A 220 32.02 6.97 -13.91
C VAL A 220 33.02 6.69 -15.03
N GLU A 221 32.63 5.84 -16.00
CA GLU A 221 33.48 5.48 -17.14
C GLU A 221 33.84 6.72 -17.98
N ALA A 222 32.87 7.59 -18.26
CA ALA A 222 33.08 8.72 -19.16
C ALA A 222 33.70 9.97 -18.49
N LEU A 223 33.37 10.25 -17.22
CA LEU A 223 33.64 11.55 -16.60
C LEU A 223 34.43 11.45 -15.28
N ARG A 224 34.22 10.40 -14.47
CA ARG A 224 34.80 10.31 -13.12
C ARG A 224 35.25 8.89 -12.75
N PRO A 225 36.35 8.36 -13.32
CA PRO A 225 36.77 6.97 -13.12
C PRO A 225 37.09 6.58 -11.67
N SER A 226 37.39 7.56 -10.81
CA SER A 226 37.70 7.35 -9.39
C SER A 226 36.48 7.41 -8.46
N LEU A 227 35.31 7.84 -8.95
CA LEU A 227 34.10 7.96 -8.13
C LEU A 227 33.56 6.57 -7.80
N GLN A 228 33.42 6.28 -6.52
CA GLN A 228 32.77 5.07 -6.02
C GLN A 228 31.27 5.31 -5.87
N PHE A 229 30.46 4.28 -6.11
CA PHE A 229 29.03 4.38 -5.85
C PHE A 229 28.46 3.12 -5.19
N ASN A 230 27.56 3.35 -4.24
CA ASN A 230 26.87 2.32 -3.47
C ASN A 230 25.36 2.45 -3.70
N LEU A 231 24.73 1.32 -4.03
CA LEU A 231 23.28 1.26 -4.28
C LEU A 231 22.67 0.29 -3.27
N ILE A 232 21.96 0.85 -2.30
CA ILE A 232 21.44 0.11 -1.14
C ILE A 232 19.93 -0.06 -1.32
N HIS A 233 19.53 -1.32 -1.51
CA HIS A 233 18.12 -1.68 -1.50
C HIS A 233 17.61 -1.70 -0.06
N VAL A 234 16.67 -0.80 0.23
CA VAL A 234 15.96 -0.76 1.51
C VAL A 234 14.68 -1.58 1.34
N ALA A 235 14.48 -2.61 2.15
CA ALA A 235 13.24 -3.39 2.10
C ALA A 235 12.04 -2.46 2.39
N GLY A 236 11.17 -2.28 1.41
CA GLY A 236 10.02 -1.39 1.52
C GLY A 236 9.05 -1.85 2.61
N LEU A 237 8.90 -1.06 3.66
CA LEU A 237 7.94 -1.36 4.73
C LEU A 237 6.57 -0.81 4.34
N ILE A 238 5.61 -1.71 4.13
CA ILE A 238 4.28 -1.35 3.64
C ILE A 238 3.37 -0.92 4.80
N LYS A 239 2.74 0.24 4.64
CA LYS A 239 1.61 0.67 5.46
C LYS A 239 0.36 0.76 4.59
N TYR A 240 -0.80 0.50 5.18
CA TYR A 240 -2.11 0.73 4.56
C TYR A 240 -2.85 1.84 5.28
N LEU A 241 -3.75 2.52 4.57
CA LEU A 241 -4.65 3.49 5.19
C LEU A 241 -5.75 2.77 5.98
N ASN A 242 -6.39 3.52 6.87
CA ASN A 242 -7.61 3.09 7.52
C ASN A 242 -8.70 2.77 6.45
N PRO A 243 -9.32 1.57 6.44
CA PRO A 243 -10.17 1.15 5.33
C PRO A 243 -11.34 2.09 4.98
N PRO A 244 -12.12 2.62 5.95
CA PRO A 244 -13.08 3.70 5.70
C PRO A 244 -12.50 4.92 4.97
N ARG A 245 -11.32 5.40 5.39
CA ARG A 245 -10.68 6.57 4.78
C ARG A 245 -10.21 6.26 3.37
N GLU A 246 -9.55 5.12 3.18
CA GLU A 246 -9.10 4.66 1.86
C GLU A 246 -10.26 4.59 0.86
N ARG A 247 -11.37 3.96 1.25
CA ARG A 247 -12.59 3.90 0.43
C ARG A 247 -13.14 5.29 0.10
N SER A 248 -13.20 6.18 1.10
CA SER A 248 -13.69 7.54 0.90
C SER A 248 -12.83 8.29 -0.11
N THR A 249 -11.50 8.25 0.05
CA THR A 249 -10.56 8.91 -0.86
C THR A 249 -10.67 8.37 -2.29
N ILE A 250 -10.75 7.04 -2.46
CA ILE A 250 -10.95 6.42 -3.78
C ILE A 250 -12.27 6.87 -4.41
N THR A 251 -13.34 6.98 -3.63
CA THR A 251 -14.65 7.42 -4.11
C THR A 251 -14.58 8.85 -4.65
N THR A 252 -13.97 9.78 -3.89
CA THR A 252 -13.77 11.16 -4.35
C THR A 252 -12.93 11.25 -5.62
N ILE A 253 -11.86 10.44 -5.72
CA ILE A 253 -11.02 10.38 -6.92
C ILE A 253 -11.83 9.92 -8.14
N PHE A 254 -12.69 8.91 -7.97
CA PHE A 254 -13.55 8.43 -9.05
C PHE A 254 -14.59 9.48 -9.44
N ASP A 255 -15.16 10.22 -8.49
CA ASP A 255 -16.10 11.30 -8.79
C ASP A 255 -15.46 12.43 -9.60
N GLU A 256 -14.25 12.85 -9.22
CA GLU A 256 -13.46 13.84 -9.98
C GLU A 256 -13.09 13.32 -11.38
N HIS A 257 -12.71 12.05 -11.48
CA HIS A 257 -12.46 11.41 -12.76
C HIS A 257 -13.71 11.39 -13.64
N ASN A 258 -14.87 11.02 -13.07
CA ASN A 258 -16.14 11.00 -13.77
C ASN A 258 -16.57 12.39 -14.25
N ALA A 259 -16.28 13.43 -13.46
CA ALA A 259 -16.51 14.81 -13.85
C ALA A 259 -15.60 15.20 -15.03
N ALA A 260 -14.32 14.85 -15.00
CA ALA A 260 -13.38 15.09 -16.10
C ALA A 260 -13.80 14.35 -17.38
N VAL A 261 -14.15 13.06 -17.28
CA VAL A 261 -14.67 12.26 -18.40
C VAL A 261 -15.92 12.89 -19.00
N THR A 262 -16.83 13.39 -18.16
CA THR A 262 -18.04 14.09 -18.63
C THR A 262 -17.67 15.34 -19.44
N LYS A 263 -16.78 16.19 -18.91
CA LYS A 263 -16.32 17.41 -19.61
C LYS A 263 -15.66 17.09 -20.95
N CYS A 264 -14.79 16.08 -21.03
CA CYS A 264 -14.17 15.68 -22.29
C CYS A 264 -15.17 15.09 -23.29
N ILE A 265 -16.19 14.36 -22.86
CA ILE A 265 -17.25 13.89 -23.77
C ILE A 265 -18.03 15.07 -24.37
N TYR A 266 -18.35 16.09 -23.57
CA TYR A 266 -19.00 17.30 -24.10
C TYR A 266 -18.09 18.04 -25.09
N GLN A 267 -16.81 18.22 -24.75
CA GLN A 267 -15.82 18.81 -25.67
C GLN A 267 -15.58 17.97 -26.92
N GLN A 268 -15.75 16.64 -26.86
CA GLN A 268 -15.64 15.76 -28.02
C GLN A 268 -16.77 15.93 -29.04
N GLN A 269 -17.94 16.39 -28.60
CA GLN A 269 -19.02 16.78 -29.51
C GLN A 269 -18.65 18.04 -30.31
N GLU A 270 -17.66 18.81 -29.83
CA GLU A 270 -17.17 20.05 -30.46
C GLU A 270 -15.73 19.93 -31.05
N SER A 271 -14.91 18.94 -30.66
CA SER A 271 -13.50 18.75 -31.13
C SER A 271 -12.99 17.30 -31.01
N LYS A 272 -12.06 16.82 -31.85
CA LYS A 272 -11.72 15.38 -31.99
C LYS A 272 -10.59 14.81 -31.10
N THR A 273 -10.04 15.54 -30.13
CA THR A 273 -8.65 15.28 -29.66
C THR A 273 -8.44 14.96 -28.18
N GLY A 274 -9.35 14.25 -27.49
CA GLY A 274 -9.02 13.79 -26.12
C GLY A 274 -9.96 12.71 -25.58
N SER A 275 -9.59 11.44 -25.72
CA SER A 275 -10.30 10.34 -25.06
C SER A 275 -9.50 9.89 -23.84
N PHE A 276 -10.13 9.90 -22.66
CA PHE A 276 -9.61 9.11 -21.55
C PHE A 276 -9.69 7.62 -21.92
N TYR A 277 -8.66 6.85 -21.55
CA TYR A 277 -8.61 5.40 -21.79
C TYR A 277 -9.74 4.68 -21.03
N MET A 278 -10.01 5.11 -19.81
CA MET A 278 -11.14 4.66 -19.00
C MET A 278 -12.34 5.58 -19.18
N GLY A 279 -13.54 4.98 -19.28
CA GLY A 279 -14.81 5.71 -19.17
C GLY A 279 -15.09 6.08 -17.72
N LYS A 280 -16.34 6.43 -17.39
CA LYS A 280 -16.72 6.66 -16.00
C LYS A 280 -16.44 5.41 -15.15
N MET A 281 -15.95 5.60 -13.94
CA MET A 281 -15.58 4.55 -12.98
C MET A 281 -16.37 4.71 -11.69
N TYR A 282 -16.83 3.61 -11.10
CA TYR A 282 -17.55 3.61 -9.83
C TYR A 282 -17.00 2.56 -8.89
N VAL A 283 -17.02 2.86 -7.60
CA VAL A 283 -16.69 1.92 -6.54
C VAL A 283 -17.85 0.94 -6.37
N LYS A 284 -17.56 -0.35 -6.35
CA LYS A 284 -18.55 -1.42 -6.13
C LYS A 284 -18.01 -2.43 -5.13
N GLU A 285 -18.85 -2.82 -4.19
CA GLU A 285 -18.58 -4.00 -3.36
C GLU A 285 -18.92 -5.28 -4.14
N LYS A 286 -17.93 -6.17 -4.23
CA LYS A 286 -18.10 -7.49 -4.81
C LYS A 286 -18.06 -8.51 -3.68
N ARG A 287 -19.13 -9.30 -3.55
CA ARG A 287 -19.16 -10.48 -2.70
C ARG A 287 -18.26 -11.55 -3.33
N LEU A 288 -17.38 -12.10 -2.51
CA LEU A 288 -16.46 -13.16 -2.91
C LEU A 288 -17.01 -14.54 -2.54
N GLY A 289 -17.71 -14.66 -1.42
CA GLY A 289 -18.38 -15.90 -1.01
C GLY A 289 -18.97 -15.76 0.38
N ALA A 290 -19.69 -16.78 0.81
CA ALA A 290 -20.10 -16.95 2.19
C ALA A 290 -18.96 -17.53 3.01
N ALA A 291 -18.78 -17.03 4.23
CA ALA A 291 -17.70 -17.46 5.12
C ALA A 291 -18.03 -17.19 6.60
N TYR A 292 -17.35 -17.91 7.49
CA TYR A 292 -17.31 -17.62 8.91
C TYR A 292 -16.19 -16.63 9.20
N ILE A 293 -16.56 -15.38 9.42
CA ILE A 293 -15.62 -14.27 9.61
C ILE A 293 -15.16 -14.25 11.07
N LEU A 294 -13.85 -14.40 11.30
CA LEU A 294 -13.27 -14.38 12.65
C LEU A 294 -13.47 -13.01 13.30
N THR A 295 -13.83 -13.00 14.59
CA THR A 295 -13.82 -11.76 15.38
C THR A 295 -12.40 -11.24 15.56
N THR A 296 -12.25 -9.93 15.84
CA THR A 296 -10.94 -9.32 16.11
C THR A 296 -10.18 -10.04 17.22
N LEU A 297 -10.88 -10.44 18.29
CA LEU A 297 -10.30 -11.18 19.40
C LEU A 297 -9.84 -12.57 18.97
N SER A 298 -10.64 -13.28 18.18
CA SER A 298 -10.26 -14.59 17.63
C SER A 298 -9.05 -14.50 16.72
N ARG A 299 -8.96 -13.49 15.85
CA ARG A 299 -7.77 -13.28 15.00
C ARG A 299 -6.51 -13.09 15.83
N GLN A 300 -6.59 -12.32 16.92
CA GLN A 300 -5.49 -12.17 17.88
C GLN A 300 -5.16 -13.48 18.60
N LYS A 301 -6.15 -14.28 18.98
CA LYS A 301 -5.95 -15.61 19.57
C LYS A 301 -5.22 -16.55 18.62
N VAL A 302 -5.64 -16.63 17.35
CA VAL A 302 -4.96 -17.45 16.34
C VAL A 302 -3.52 -17.01 16.14
N LEU A 303 -3.27 -15.69 16.08
CA LEU A 303 -1.92 -15.16 15.95
C LEU A 303 -1.05 -15.54 17.16
N LYS A 304 -1.54 -15.32 18.39
CA LYS A 304 -0.83 -15.69 19.63
C LYS A 304 -0.57 -17.18 19.73
N LEU A 305 -1.56 -18.02 19.39
CA LEU A 305 -1.43 -19.47 19.36
C LEU A 305 -0.34 -19.89 18.37
N THR A 306 -0.38 -19.33 17.16
CA THR A 306 0.59 -19.63 16.10
C THR A 306 1.99 -19.18 16.51
N MET A 307 2.16 -17.96 17.03
CA MET A 307 3.44 -17.49 17.56
C MET A 307 3.96 -18.38 18.69
N ARG A 308 3.09 -18.75 19.64
CA ARG A 308 3.47 -19.57 20.80
C ARG A 308 3.90 -20.98 20.42
N LYS A 309 3.12 -21.69 19.60
CA LYS A 309 3.40 -23.10 19.24
C LYS A 309 4.37 -23.23 18.06
N PHE A 310 4.35 -22.27 17.15
CA PHE A 310 4.97 -22.36 15.82
C PHE A 310 5.91 -21.18 15.49
N GLY A 311 6.18 -20.29 16.45
CA GLY A 311 7.09 -19.13 16.32
C GLY A 311 8.50 -19.46 15.83
N HIS A 312 8.96 -20.67 16.09
CA HIS A 312 10.28 -21.16 15.68
C HIS A 312 10.37 -21.45 14.16
N MET A 313 9.25 -21.54 13.45
CA MET A 313 9.22 -21.77 12.01
C MET A 313 9.46 -20.47 11.24
N LYS A 314 10.69 -20.25 10.80
CA LYS A 314 11.09 -19.07 10.01
C LYS A 314 10.26 -18.86 8.74
N GLU A 315 9.79 -19.95 8.14
CA GLU A 315 8.94 -19.91 6.94
C GLU A 315 7.59 -19.23 7.19
N LEU A 316 7.09 -19.23 8.42
CA LEU A 316 5.78 -18.67 8.77
C LEU A 316 5.83 -17.13 8.88
N PHE A 317 7.01 -16.58 9.11
CA PHE A 317 7.24 -15.14 9.34
C PHE A 317 8.28 -14.55 8.40
N ASN A 318 8.31 -15.04 7.16
CA ASN A 318 9.21 -14.50 6.16
C ASN A 318 8.58 -13.27 5.46
N ASP A 319 9.40 -12.45 4.83
CA ASP A 319 8.98 -11.19 4.19
C ASP A 319 7.98 -11.37 3.03
N ARG A 320 7.78 -12.61 2.54
CA ARG A 320 6.90 -12.95 1.42
C ARG A 320 5.56 -13.55 1.85
N THR A 321 5.36 -13.78 3.15
CA THR A 321 4.15 -14.40 3.71
C THR A 321 3.46 -13.46 4.69
N HIS A 322 2.16 -13.22 4.49
CA HIS A 322 1.36 -12.39 5.39
C HIS A 322 0.37 -13.24 6.17
N PHE A 323 0.19 -12.93 7.46
CA PHE A 323 -0.81 -13.57 8.30
C PHE A 323 -2.23 -13.15 7.86
N THR A 324 -3.02 -14.11 7.35
CA THR A 324 -4.33 -13.87 6.70
C THR A 324 -5.50 -14.60 7.39
N ALA A 325 -5.33 -15.14 8.60
CA ALA A 325 -6.44 -15.75 9.34
C ALA A 325 -7.57 -14.74 9.61
N LYS A 326 -8.55 -14.71 8.70
CA LYS A 326 -9.66 -13.75 8.64
C LYS A 326 -11.00 -14.46 8.61
N PHE A 327 -11.09 -15.57 7.88
CA PHE A 327 -12.33 -16.30 7.73
C PHE A 327 -12.10 -17.78 7.40
N ILE A 328 -13.15 -18.59 7.62
CA ILE A 328 -13.25 -19.97 7.14
C ILE A 328 -14.28 -19.95 6.00
N PRO A 329 -13.90 -20.28 4.76
CA PRO A 329 -14.81 -20.17 3.62
C PRO A 329 -15.87 -21.28 3.67
N CYS A 330 -17.11 -20.91 3.32
CA CYS A 330 -18.24 -21.85 3.19
C CYS A 330 -18.53 -22.18 1.72
N THR A 331 -18.21 -21.27 0.80
CA THR A 331 -18.50 -21.43 -0.64
C THR A 331 -17.27 -21.08 -1.47
N PRO A 332 -17.11 -21.61 -2.70
CA PRO A 332 -16.04 -21.23 -3.61
C PRO A 332 -16.01 -19.73 -3.92
N HIS A 333 -14.84 -19.22 -4.23
CA HIS A 333 -14.63 -17.81 -4.54
C HIS A 333 -15.36 -17.45 -5.83
N GLY A 334 -16.06 -16.32 -5.80
CA GLY A 334 -16.88 -15.82 -6.91
C GLY A 334 -18.28 -16.43 -6.98
N THR A 335 -18.62 -17.39 -6.11
CA THR A 335 -19.98 -17.95 -6.06
C THR A 335 -20.95 -16.92 -5.51
N ILE A 336 -22.04 -16.67 -6.24
CA ILE A 336 -23.14 -15.86 -5.74
C ILE A 336 -23.91 -16.71 -4.73
N THR A 337 -23.69 -16.49 -3.44
CA THR A 337 -24.47 -17.14 -2.39
C THR A 337 -25.92 -16.69 -2.48
N SER A 338 -26.81 -17.61 -2.88
CA SER A 338 -28.26 -17.38 -2.87
C SER A 338 -28.80 -17.43 -1.44
N GLN A 339 -30.02 -16.93 -1.21
CA GLN A 339 -30.69 -17.07 0.09
C GLN A 339 -30.83 -18.55 0.50
N LYS A 340 -30.98 -19.45 -0.48
CA LYS A 340 -30.98 -20.91 -0.25
C LYS A 340 -29.66 -21.38 0.37
N VAL A 341 -28.53 -21.08 -0.28
CA VAL A 341 -27.21 -21.47 0.23
C VAL A 341 -26.91 -20.82 1.57
N ALA A 342 -27.27 -19.55 1.76
CA ALA A 342 -27.12 -18.89 3.06
C ALA A 342 -27.96 -19.56 4.16
N THR A 343 -29.18 -20.00 3.84
CA THR A 343 -30.04 -20.74 4.77
C THR A 343 -29.44 -22.11 5.09
N MET A 344 -28.93 -22.83 4.09
CA MET A 344 -28.21 -24.10 4.29
C MET A 344 -27.00 -23.94 5.23
N VAL A 345 -26.24 -22.84 5.10
CA VAL A 345 -25.11 -22.51 5.99
C VAL A 345 -25.55 -22.22 7.41
N LEU A 346 -26.67 -21.52 7.59
CA LEU A 346 -27.19 -21.15 8.91
C LEU A 346 -27.85 -22.34 9.63
N GLU A 347 -28.61 -23.14 8.91
CA GLU A 347 -29.26 -24.36 9.41
C GLU A 347 -28.29 -25.54 9.53
N GLY A 348 -27.14 -25.46 8.86
CA GLY A 348 -26.18 -26.56 8.80
C GLY A 348 -26.64 -27.73 7.95
N SER A 349 -27.59 -27.53 7.06
CA SER A 349 -28.20 -28.61 6.29
C SER A 349 -27.65 -28.68 4.87
N HIS A 350 -27.36 -29.90 4.41
CA HIS A 350 -27.10 -30.17 2.99
C HIS A 350 -28.39 -30.37 2.18
N GLU A 351 -29.55 -30.38 2.83
CA GLU A 351 -30.86 -30.46 2.17
C GLU A 351 -31.30 -29.08 1.68
N GLU A 352 -31.98 -29.05 0.53
CA GLU A 352 -32.54 -27.79 0.03
C GLU A 352 -33.65 -27.29 0.97
N PRO A 353 -33.55 -26.06 1.50
CA PRO A 353 -34.54 -25.52 2.41
C PRO A 353 -35.82 -25.13 1.66
N THR A 354 -36.96 -25.26 2.34
CA THR A 354 -38.24 -24.77 1.82
C THR A 354 -38.27 -23.23 1.78
N GLU A 355 -39.13 -22.64 0.95
CA GLU A 355 -39.29 -21.17 0.89
C GLU A 355 -39.68 -20.57 2.26
N GLU A 356 -40.53 -21.26 3.03
CA GLU A 356 -40.91 -20.85 4.40
C GLU A 356 -39.70 -20.84 5.35
N THR A 357 -38.85 -21.87 5.27
CA THR A 357 -37.60 -21.96 6.04
C THR A 357 -36.67 -20.81 5.68
N ILE A 358 -36.52 -20.50 4.39
CA ILE A 358 -35.67 -19.40 3.92
C ILE A 358 -36.17 -18.07 4.45
N GLU A 359 -37.47 -17.77 4.30
CA GLU A 359 -38.06 -16.52 4.77
C GLU A 359 -37.91 -16.36 6.29
N THR A 360 -38.17 -17.42 7.04
CA THR A 360 -38.04 -17.43 8.50
C THR A 360 -36.60 -17.17 8.94
N THR A 361 -35.64 -17.92 8.38
CA THR A 361 -34.22 -17.81 8.71
C THR A 361 -33.68 -16.41 8.36
N MET A 362 -34.00 -15.90 7.17
CA MET A 362 -33.57 -14.57 6.73
C MET A 362 -34.21 -13.47 7.58
N SER A 363 -35.48 -13.62 7.98
CA SER A 363 -36.17 -12.68 8.88
C SER A 363 -35.51 -12.64 10.25
N LEU A 364 -35.19 -13.80 10.83
CA LEU A 364 -34.51 -13.92 12.11
C LEU A 364 -33.12 -13.25 12.09
N MET A 365 -32.32 -13.53 11.05
CA MET A 365 -31.02 -12.90 10.83
C MET A 365 -31.12 -11.37 10.69
N ASN A 366 -32.07 -10.88 9.87
CA ASN A 366 -32.25 -9.44 9.65
C ASN A 366 -32.78 -8.72 10.90
N SER A 367 -33.54 -9.41 11.75
CA SER A 367 -34.06 -8.86 13.00
C SER A 367 -33.00 -8.76 14.11
N GLY A 368 -31.83 -9.39 13.93
CA GLY A 368 -30.77 -9.47 14.93
C GLY A 368 -31.13 -10.27 16.18
N LYS A 369 -32.21 -11.06 16.12
CA LYS A 369 -32.69 -11.89 17.24
C LYS A 369 -31.88 -13.18 17.40
N GLU A 370 -31.30 -13.68 16.32
CA GLU A 370 -30.36 -14.80 16.38
C GLU A 370 -28.93 -14.33 16.56
N ASP A 371 -28.16 -15.07 17.35
CA ASP A 371 -26.72 -14.86 17.48
C ASP A 371 -26.00 -15.58 16.33
N PRO A 372 -25.49 -14.86 15.30
CA PRO A 372 -24.77 -15.47 14.20
C PRO A 372 -23.37 -15.96 14.63
N ARG A 373 -22.99 -15.79 15.91
CA ARG A 373 -21.69 -16.21 16.40
C ARG A 373 -21.59 -17.71 16.46
N ILE A 374 -20.62 -18.28 15.75
CA ILE A 374 -20.29 -19.70 15.78
C ILE A 374 -18.91 -19.85 16.40
N GLN A 375 -18.81 -20.73 17.39
CA GLN A 375 -17.54 -21.13 17.96
C GLN A 375 -16.95 -22.30 17.17
N PHE A 376 -15.66 -22.22 16.87
CA PHE A 376 -14.89 -23.30 16.28
C PHE A 376 -13.72 -23.66 17.17
N ARG A 377 -13.40 -24.94 17.27
CA ARG A 377 -12.17 -25.45 17.86
C ARG A 377 -11.17 -25.73 16.75
N LEU A 378 -9.96 -25.19 16.85
CA LEU A 378 -8.87 -25.56 15.97
C LEU A 378 -8.30 -26.91 16.41
N THR A 379 -8.22 -27.86 15.49
CA THR A 379 -7.90 -29.27 15.82
C THR A 379 -6.52 -29.70 15.37
N ARG A 380 -6.11 -29.31 14.15
CA ARG A 380 -4.78 -29.59 13.61
C ARG A 380 -4.23 -28.40 12.82
N PHE A 381 -2.92 -28.24 12.86
CA PHE A 381 -2.16 -27.26 12.09
C PHE A 381 -1.46 -27.95 10.93
N GLY A 382 -1.69 -27.48 9.71
CA GLY A 382 -1.12 -28.03 8.49
C GLY A 382 -0.06 -27.11 7.91
N ARG A 383 1.05 -27.69 7.44
CA ARG A 383 2.10 -27.01 6.69
C ARG A 383 2.28 -27.65 5.33
N SER A 384 2.17 -26.87 4.25
CA SER A 384 2.50 -27.34 2.91
C SER A 384 3.95 -27.03 2.52
N ALA A 385 4.50 -27.81 1.59
CA ALA A 385 5.83 -27.57 1.02
C ALA A 385 5.93 -26.22 0.26
N ARG A 386 4.78 -25.62 -0.09
CA ARG A 386 4.68 -24.32 -0.78
C ARG A 386 4.60 -23.13 0.19
N GLY A 387 4.71 -23.37 1.50
CA GLY A 387 4.64 -22.30 2.52
C GLY A 387 3.21 -21.85 2.83
N ILE A 388 2.21 -22.68 2.53
CA ILE A 388 0.82 -22.45 2.95
C ILE A 388 0.64 -23.08 4.32
N PHE A 389 0.13 -22.30 5.26
CA PHE A 389 -0.17 -22.74 6.62
C PHE A 389 -1.66 -22.64 6.87
N VAL A 390 -2.24 -23.67 7.48
CA VAL A 390 -3.69 -23.78 7.72
C VAL A 390 -3.99 -24.36 9.10
N TYR A 391 -5.17 -24.04 9.63
CA TYR A 391 -5.78 -24.82 10.71
C TYR A 391 -7.05 -25.49 10.21
N ASP A 392 -7.30 -26.72 10.64
CA ASP A 392 -8.63 -27.29 10.58
C ASP A 392 -9.46 -26.83 11.78
N ALA A 393 -10.74 -26.63 11.55
CA ALA A 393 -11.70 -26.10 12.50
C ALA A 393 -12.93 -27.00 12.60
N GLU A 394 -13.43 -27.21 13.81
CA GLU A 394 -14.66 -27.97 14.08
C GLU A 394 -15.63 -27.14 14.91
N PRO A 395 -16.94 -27.13 14.61
CA PRO A 395 -17.91 -26.32 15.35
C PRO A 395 -18.06 -26.79 16.80
N VAL A 396 -18.32 -25.85 17.71
CA VAL A 396 -18.57 -26.11 19.13
C VAL A 396 -19.92 -25.47 19.53
N PRO A 397 -20.91 -26.26 19.99
CA PRO A 397 -20.93 -27.73 20.02
C PRO A 397 -20.94 -28.33 18.61
N SER A 398 -20.47 -29.57 18.45
CA SER A 398 -20.45 -30.27 17.16
C SER A 398 -21.82 -30.48 16.55
N SER A 399 -22.89 -30.37 17.36
CA SER A 399 -24.29 -30.39 16.93
C SER A 399 -24.72 -29.14 16.17
N ARG A 400 -23.90 -28.07 16.16
CA ARG A 400 -24.13 -26.93 15.28
C ARG A 400 -23.62 -27.32 13.91
N PHE A 401 -24.47 -28.04 13.17
CA PHE A 401 -24.16 -28.41 11.81
C PHE A 401 -23.84 -27.13 11.04
N VAL A 402 -22.77 -27.16 10.27
CA VAL A 402 -22.21 -26.01 9.56
C VAL A 402 -22.04 -26.49 8.13
N TYR A 403 -22.79 -25.91 7.20
CA TYR A 403 -22.64 -26.28 5.80
C TYR A 403 -21.39 -25.61 5.21
N SER A 404 -20.67 -26.39 4.40
CA SER A 404 -19.60 -25.90 3.54
C SER A 404 -19.62 -26.68 2.23
N ASP A 405 -19.36 -26.00 1.12
CA ASP A 405 -19.07 -26.61 -0.19
C ASP A 405 -17.70 -27.31 -0.20
N PHE A 406 -16.90 -27.14 0.86
CA PHE A 406 -15.58 -27.73 1.01
C PHE A 406 -15.60 -28.96 1.92
N PRO A 407 -14.71 -29.94 1.69
CA PRO A 407 -14.68 -31.20 2.44
C PRO A 407 -14.24 -31.01 3.90
N ALA A 408 -13.61 -29.87 4.22
CA ALA A 408 -13.20 -29.52 5.57
C ALA A 408 -13.35 -28.01 5.79
N LEU A 409 -13.60 -27.62 7.03
CA LEU A 409 -13.58 -26.22 7.46
C LEU A 409 -12.13 -25.84 7.78
N ARG A 410 -11.52 -25.07 6.88
CA ARG A 410 -10.10 -24.75 6.94
C ARG A 410 -9.88 -23.24 7.05
N LEU A 411 -9.12 -22.84 8.06
CA LEU A 411 -8.66 -21.47 8.27
C LEU A 411 -7.26 -21.31 7.69
N ALA A 412 -7.13 -20.56 6.59
CA ALA A 412 -5.82 -20.18 6.08
C ALA A 412 -5.13 -19.21 7.04
N VAL A 413 -3.87 -19.51 7.40
CA VAL A 413 -3.07 -18.72 8.34
C VAL A 413 -2.16 -17.76 7.60
N THR A 414 -1.59 -18.17 6.46
CA THR A 414 -0.73 -17.34 5.63
C THR A 414 -1.23 -17.24 4.19
N ALA A 415 -0.91 -16.12 3.53
CA ALA A 415 -0.99 -15.97 2.08
C ALA A 415 0.35 -15.46 1.55
N ALA A 416 0.72 -15.88 0.33
CA ALA A 416 1.84 -15.28 -0.39
C ALA A 416 1.50 -13.83 -0.76
N ALA A 417 2.48 -12.92 -0.66
CA ALA A 417 2.31 -11.50 -0.94
C ALA A 417 1.72 -11.18 -2.33
N ASP A 418 1.90 -12.11 -3.28
CA ASP A 418 1.60 -11.90 -4.70
C ASP A 418 0.41 -12.74 -5.21
N GLN A 419 -0.29 -13.51 -4.36
CA GLN A 419 -1.32 -14.45 -4.81
C GLN A 419 -2.74 -14.15 -4.34
N GLU A 420 -3.66 -14.21 -5.30
CA GLU A 420 -5.08 -14.53 -5.12
C GLU A 420 -5.24 -15.99 -4.67
N SER A 421 -4.74 -16.35 -3.50
CA SER A 421 -4.79 -17.72 -2.97
C SER A 421 -5.76 -17.82 -1.81
N GLU A 422 -7.07 -17.76 -2.07
CA GLU A 422 -8.04 -18.05 -1.02
C GLU A 422 -9.07 -19.15 -1.36
N THR A 423 -9.01 -19.81 -2.53
CA THR A 423 -9.82 -21.02 -2.82
C THR A 423 -9.20 -22.03 -3.78
N ALA A 424 -7.86 -22.16 -3.82
CA ALA A 424 -7.25 -23.21 -4.63
C ALA A 424 -7.74 -24.58 -4.13
N SER A 425 -8.17 -25.47 -5.02
CA SER A 425 -8.51 -26.86 -4.67
C SER A 425 -7.43 -27.55 -3.83
N GLU A 426 -6.18 -27.10 -3.98
CA GLU A 426 -5.01 -27.53 -3.24
C GLU A 426 -5.13 -27.31 -1.72
N LEU A 427 -5.89 -26.31 -1.28
CA LEU A 427 -6.13 -26.07 0.14
C LEU A 427 -6.85 -27.23 0.83
N TYR A 428 -7.51 -28.12 0.09
CA TYR A 428 -8.33 -29.21 0.63
C TYR A 428 -7.77 -30.59 0.31
N ASP A 429 -6.57 -30.65 -0.26
CA ASP A 429 -5.83 -31.88 -0.51
C ASP A 429 -4.94 -32.18 0.71
N ASP A 430 -5.39 -33.09 1.57
CA ASP A 430 -4.73 -33.41 2.84
C ASP A 430 -3.30 -33.94 2.66
N ASP A 431 -3.00 -34.56 1.51
CA ASP A 431 -1.68 -35.12 1.21
C ASP A 431 -0.61 -34.05 0.98
N GLN A 432 -1.03 -32.79 0.72
CA GLN A 432 -0.11 -31.67 0.55
C GLN A 432 0.40 -31.09 1.88
N PHE A 433 -0.14 -31.53 3.02
CA PHE A 433 0.12 -30.95 4.32
C PHE A 433 0.76 -31.94 5.29
N GLN A 434 1.79 -31.47 5.99
CA GLN A 434 2.28 -32.08 7.20
C GLN A 434 1.46 -31.57 8.38
N TRP A 435 0.74 -32.47 9.05
CA TRP A 435 -0.21 -32.14 10.10
C TRP A 435 0.38 -32.29 11.50
N THR A 436 0.08 -31.31 12.36
CA THR A 436 0.37 -31.33 13.79
C THR A 436 -0.91 -31.16 14.58
N ALA A 437 -1.27 -32.13 15.42
CA ALA A 437 -2.46 -32.03 16.28
C ALA A 437 -2.29 -30.92 17.35
N LEU A 438 -3.41 -30.31 17.75
CA LEU A 438 -3.44 -29.30 18.80
C LEU A 438 -4.08 -29.82 20.09
N ASP A 439 -3.60 -29.34 21.23
CA ASP A 439 -4.15 -29.66 22.55
C ASP A 439 -5.44 -28.85 22.83
N ASN A 440 -6.34 -29.39 23.64
CA ASN A 440 -7.73 -28.96 23.73
C ASN A 440 -8.02 -27.60 24.42
N ASP A 441 -7.13 -27.09 25.27
CA ASP A 441 -7.56 -26.09 26.28
C ASP A 441 -7.49 -24.61 25.82
N ASP A 442 -6.97 -24.30 24.62
CA ASP A 442 -6.79 -22.90 24.17
C ASP A 442 -6.88 -22.71 22.64
N THR A 443 -7.72 -23.51 21.98
CA THR A 443 -7.86 -23.53 20.51
C THR A 443 -9.21 -23.06 20.00
N THR A 444 -10.07 -22.51 20.87
CA THR A 444 -11.39 -22.04 20.47
C THR A 444 -11.37 -20.61 19.93
N ILE A 445 -12.03 -20.43 18.79
CA ILE A 445 -12.21 -19.16 18.09
C ILE A 445 -13.71 -18.90 17.90
N GLU A 446 -14.06 -17.62 17.95
CA GLU A 446 -15.39 -17.12 17.61
C GLU A 446 -15.38 -16.50 16.22
N THR A 447 -16.44 -16.79 15.48
CA THR A 447 -16.69 -16.28 14.12
C THR A 447 -18.12 -15.76 14.02
N ASN A 448 -18.40 -14.92 13.03
CA ASN A 448 -19.76 -14.58 12.63
C ASN A 448 -19.99 -15.08 11.21
N PHE A 449 -21.12 -15.71 10.94
CA PHE A 449 -21.51 -15.95 9.56
C PHE A 449 -21.68 -14.62 8.82
N GLY A 450 -21.12 -14.55 7.62
CA GLY A 450 -21.24 -13.37 6.78
C GLY A 450 -20.74 -13.64 5.36
N TYR A 451 -20.47 -12.54 4.65
CA TYR A 451 -19.88 -12.60 3.32
C TYR A 451 -18.50 -11.98 3.36
N GLU A 452 -17.59 -12.61 2.63
CA GLU A 452 -16.33 -11.98 2.28
C GLU A 452 -16.59 -10.96 1.16
N PHE A 453 -16.09 -9.74 1.33
CA PHE A 453 -16.24 -8.67 0.37
C PHE A 453 -14.89 -8.10 -0.04
N VAL A 454 -14.83 -7.67 -1.29
CA VAL A 454 -13.75 -6.83 -1.79
C VAL A 454 -14.32 -5.60 -2.49
N ILE A 455 -13.61 -4.48 -2.37
CA ILE A 455 -13.93 -3.26 -3.11
C ILE A 455 -13.29 -3.35 -4.50
N THR A 456 -14.12 -3.22 -5.53
CA THR A 456 -13.69 -3.25 -6.93
C THR A 456 -14.18 -2.03 -7.70
N ALA A 457 -13.59 -1.81 -8.87
CA ALA A 457 -13.98 -0.73 -9.77
C ALA A 457 -14.88 -1.29 -10.87
N VAL A 458 -15.94 -0.55 -11.23
CA VAL A 458 -16.79 -0.89 -12.37
C VAL A 458 -16.87 0.28 -13.35
N MET A 459 -16.73 -0.03 -14.64
CA MET A 459 -16.93 0.94 -15.70
C MET A 459 -18.42 1.23 -15.89
N GLY A 460 -18.78 2.51 -16.00
CA GLY A 460 -20.11 2.94 -16.41
C GLY A 460 -20.43 2.43 -17.81
N LYS A 461 -21.61 1.84 -18.00
CA LYS A 461 -22.08 1.42 -19.32
C LYS A 461 -22.06 2.63 -20.25
N LYS A 462 -21.35 2.54 -21.38
CA LYS A 462 -21.40 3.57 -22.43
C LYS A 462 -22.88 3.78 -22.80
N PRO A 463 -23.37 5.03 -22.89
CA PRO A 463 -24.74 5.26 -23.32
C PRO A 463 -24.92 4.59 -24.68
N LYS A 464 -25.90 3.67 -24.78
CA LYS A 464 -26.30 3.10 -26.07
C LYS A 464 -26.67 4.29 -26.95
N ARG A 465 -25.93 4.52 -28.05
CA ARG A 465 -26.35 5.50 -29.08
C ARG A 465 -27.78 5.13 -29.44
N SER A 466 -28.74 6.00 -29.14
CA SER A 466 -30.10 5.82 -29.62
C SER A 466 -30.00 5.74 -31.14
N LYS A 467 -30.47 4.64 -31.73
CA LYS A 467 -30.65 4.57 -33.18
C LYS A 467 -31.54 5.76 -33.52
N LYS A 468 -31.01 6.75 -34.24
CA LYS A 468 -31.82 7.81 -34.84
C LYS A 468 -33.00 7.10 -35.53
N GLN A 469 -34.22 7.40 -35.09
CA GLN A 469 -35.42 7.00 -35.80
C GLN A 469 -35.25 7.49 -37.24
N THR A 470 -35.07 6.53 -38.15
CA THR A 470 -35.12 6.78 -39.57
C THR A 470 -36.54 7.26 -39.86
N THR A 471 -36.69 8.56 -40.04
CA THR A 471 -37.93 9.16 -40.53
C THR A 471 -38.23 8.53 -41.89
N PHE A 472 -39.30 7.75 -41.94
CA PHE A 472 -39.93 7.29 -43.17
C PHE A 472 -40.35 8.54 -43.96
N LYS A 473 -39.58 8.91 -44.98
CA LYS A 473 -40.09 9.76 -46.05
C LYS A 473 -40.94 8.89 -46.96
N MET A 474 -42.26 9.01 -46.86
CA MET A 474 -43.17 8.60 -47.92
C MET A 474 -42.80 9.37 -49.19
N ARG A 475 -42.55 8.64 -50.28
CA ARG A 475 -42.57 9.19 -51.64
C ARG A 475 -44.02 9.27 -52.09
N GLN A 476 -44.46 10.47 -52.45
CA GLN A 476 -45.45 10.68 -53.52
C GLN A 476 -44.68 10.87 -54.82
#